data_AF-A0A316E6U4-F1
#
_entry.id   AF-A0A316E6U4-F1
#
_cell.length_a   1.000
_cell.length_b   1.000
_cell.length_c   1.000
_cell.angle_alpha   90.00
_cell.angle_beta   90.00
_cell.angle_gamma   90.00
#
_symmetry.space_group_name_H-M   'P 1'
#
loop_
_entity.id
_entity.type
_entity.pdbx_description
1 polymer ?
#
loop_
_entity_poly.entity_id
_entity_poly.type
_entity_poly.pdbx_seq_one_letter_code
_entity_poly.pdbx_strand_id
1 'polypeptide(L)'
;MNKKIIIVFSIFFVFPLFIGCKEKTKVRPEENIGGSAICFTKSEKEKIITTIFGTPDFQMFLHPNVEGRLPIQLVKNEFITPDLRIESNGYAIVFKDSLVLPEGTIHEIRIIDQDCEKKRVSYSIFYPIEGAVLTGTIIKSDTLWLVQDTNWGIKD
;
A
#
# COMPACT_ATOMS: atom_id res chain seq x y z
N MET A 1 -3.64 70.17 -29.80
CA MET A 1 -2.28 69.63 -30.02
C MET A 1 -2.42 68.16 -30.40
N ASN A 2 -2.33 67.87 -31.70
CA ASN A 2 -2.35 66.52 -32.25
C ASN A 2 -0.93 66.15 -32.67
N LYS A 3 -0.41 65.01 -32.21
CA LYS A 3 0.81 64.43 -32.77
C LYS A 3 0.55 62.97 -33.13
N LYS A 4 0.33 62.74 -34.42
CA LYS A 4 0.63 61.45 -35.06
C LYS A 4 2.05 61.56 -35.61
N ILE A 5 2.92 60.63 -35.24
CA ILE A 5 4.17 60.38 -35.96
C ILE A 5 4.31 58.86 -36.07
N ILE A 6 4.25 58.39 -37.32
CA ILE A 6 4.64 57.04 -37.76
C ILE A 6 5.97 57.24 -38.48
N ILE A 7 7.02 56.53 -38.07
CA ILE A 7 8.18 56.27 -38.93
C ILE A 7 8.59 54.82 -38.73
N VAL A 8 8.51 54.07 -39.83
CA VAL A 8 9.00 52.71 -40.01
C VAL A 8 10.42 52.81 -40.57
N PHE A 9 11.36 52.05 -40.01
CA PHE A 9 12.61 51.72 -40.69
C PHE A 9 13.01 50.28 -40.36
N SER A 10 12.84 49.41 -41.35
CA SER A 10 13.45 48.09 -41.45
C SER A 10 14.95 48.24 -41.73
N ILE A 11 15.79 47.29 -41.29
CA ILE A 11 16.80 46.57 -42.12
C ILE A 11 17.66 45.63 -41.25
N PHE A 12 17.67 44.35 -41.67
CA PHE A 12 18.69 43.30 -41.61
C PHE A 12 19.67 43.20 -40.43
N PHE A 13 19.71 42.03 -39.77
CA PHE A 13 20.98 41.39 -39.41
C PHE A 13 20.87 39.84 -39.33
N VAL A 14 21.38 39.18 -40.38
CA VAL A 14 22.29 38.02 -40.44
C VAL A 14 22.07 36.79 -39.50
N PHE A 15 21.71 35.64 -40.11
CA PHE A 15 21.84 34.22 -39.66
C PHE A 15 23.28 33.84 -39.21
N PRO A 16 23.60 32.60 -38.77
CA PRO A 16 22.87 31.55 -38.04
C PRO A 16 23.66 31.07 -36.80
N LEU A 17 23.04 30.41 -35.82
CA LEU A 17 23.77 29.51 -34.93
C LEU A 17 23.02 28.19 -34.78
N PHE A 18 23.64 27.17 -35.37
CA PHE A 18 23.32 25.76 -35.25
C PHE A 18 23.28 25.34 -33.78
N ILE A 19 22.14 24.84 -33.33
CA ILE A 19 22.11 23.90 -32.20
C ILE A 19 21.45 22.64 -32.74
N GLY A 20 22.29 21.71 -33.18
CA GLY A 20 21.88 20.34 -33.46
C GLY A 20 21.36 19.70 -32.18
N CYS A 21 20.06 19.41 -32.13
CA CYS A 21 19.51 18.49 -31.13
C CYS A 21 20.05 17.10 -31.44
N LYS A 22 21.06 16.68 -30.68
CA LYS A 22 21.50 15.30 -30.59
C LYS A 22 20.39 14.54 -29.88
N GLU A 23 19.55 13.82 -30.61
CA GLU A 23 18.61 12.86 -30.04
C GLU A 23 19.42 11.81 -29.28
N LYS A 24 19.51 12.00 -27.96
CA LYS A 24 19.87 10.91 -27.07
C LYS A 24 18.61 10.08 -26.92
N THR A 25 18.52 9.01 -27.69
CA THR A 25 17.68 7.86 -27.36
C THR A 25 18.07 7.42 -25.96
N LYS A 26 17.35 7.95 -24.97
CA LYS A 26 17.46 7.55 -23.59
C LYS A 26 16.80 6.19 -23.56
N VAL A 27 17.61 5.13 -23.65
CA VAL A 27 17.21 3.78 -23.30
C VAL A 27 16.50 3.91 -21.96
N ARG A 28 15.18 3.70 -21.99
CA ARG A 28 14.33 3.68 -20.80
C ARG A 28 14.94 2.57 -19.94
N PRO A 29 15.46 2.87 -18.74
CA PRO A 29 15.81 1.79 -17.82
C PRO A 29 14.54 0.99 -17.66
N GLU A 30 14.63 -0.32 -17.88
CA GLU A 30 13.61 -1.26 -17.47
C GLU A 30 13.17 -0.87 -16.07
N GLU A 31 11.89 -0.55 -15.98
CA GLU A 31 11.15 -0.42 -14.73
C GLU A 31 11.23 -1.81 -14.09
N ASN A 32 12.31 -2.04 -13.34
CA ASN A 32 12.36 -3.08 -12.35
C ASN A 32 11.10 -2.86 -11.52
N ILE A 33 10.18 -3.81 -11.62
CA ILE A 33 9.04 -4.00 -10.73
C ILE A 33 9.65 -4.10 -9.33
N GLY A 34 9.87 -2.94 -8.73
CA GLY A 34 10.54 -2.81 -7.46
C GLY A 34 9.63 -3.42 -6.43
N GLY A 35 10.08 -4.51 -5.81
CA GLY A 35 9.60 -4.87 -4.48
C GLY A 35 9.71 -3.60 -3.64
N SER A 36 8.56 -3.02 -3.32
CA SER A 36 8.48 -1.74 -2.64
C SER A 36 9.14 -1.92 -1.28
N ALA A 37 10.32 -1.32 -1.09
CA ALA A 37 11.07 -1.44 0.14
C ALA A 37 10.18 -0.98 1.31
N ILE A 38 9.84 -1.91 2.20
CA ILE A 38 8.93 -1.62 3.31
C ILE A 38 9.59 -0.63 4.26
N CYS A 39 8.99 0.55 4.35
CA CYS A 39 9.50 1.72 5.06
C CYS A 39 8.90 1.91 6.46
N PHE A 40 8.11 0.94 6.93
CA PHE A 40 7.52 0.96 8.26
C PHE A 40 8.41 0.24 9.25
N THR A 41 8.66 0.89 10.37
CA THR A 41 9.34 0.28 11.51
C THR A 41 8.53 -0.89 12.05
N LYS A 42 9.19 -1.78 12.79
CA LYS A 42 8.53 -2.88 13.51
C LYS A 42 7.32 -2.42 14.32
N SER A 43 7.48 -1.36 15.11
CA SER A 43 6.40 -0.83 15.95
C SER A 43 5.23 -0.27 15.12
N GLU A 44 5.51 0.33 13.96
CA GLU A 44 4.46 0.78 13.05
C GLU A 44 3.71 -0.41 12.44
N LYS A 45 4.42 -1.45 11.99
CA LYS A 45 3.81 -2.69 11.49
C LYS A 45 2.89 -3.32 12.53
N GLU A 46 3.37 -3.47 13.77
CA GLU A 46 2.58 -4.00 14.90
C GLU A 46 1.31 -3.18 15.13
N LYS A 47 1.41 -1.85 15.16
CA LYS A 47 0.25 -0.95 15.33
C LYS A 47 -0.72 -1.05 14.16
N ILE A 48 -0.23 -1.08 12.93
CA ILE A 48 -1.04 -1.21 11.72
C ILE A 48 -1.87 -2.50 11.80
N ILE A 49 -1.22 -3.64 12.02
CA ILE A 49 -1.88 -4.94 12.02
C ILE A 49 -2.87 -5.04 13.19
N THR A 50 -2.48 -4.57 14.38
CA THR A 50 -3.37 -4.55 15.55
C THR A 50 -4.60 -3.67 15.31
N THR A 51 -4.42 -2.51 14.64
CA THR A 51 -5.54 -1.62 14.31
C THR A 51 -6.49 -2.28 13.31
N ILE A 52 -5.97 -2.93 12.28
CA ILE A 52 -6.77 -3.70 11.31
C ILE A 52 -7.58 -4.78 12.05
N PHE A 53 -6.95 -5.51 12.96
CA PHE A 53 -7.62 -6.54 13.76
C PHE A 53 -8.68 -5.98 14.68
N GLY A 54 -8.53 -4.77 15.18
CA GLY A 54 -9.54 -4.10 16.00
C GLY A 54 -10.79 -3.65 15.23
N THR A 55 -10.82 -3.73 13.91
CA THR A 55 -11.96 -3.24 13.12
C THR A 55 -13.18 -4.16 13.19
N PRO A 56 -14.41 -3.61 13.15
CA PRO A 56 -15.62 -4.41 13.06
C PRO A 56 -15.63 -5.35 11.85
N ASP A 57 -15.16 -4.87 10.69
CA ASP A 57 -15.11 -5.67 9.45
C ASP A 57 -14.20 -6.88 9.59
N PHE A 58 -13.04 -6.74 10.24
CA PHE A 58 -12.17 -7.88 10.52
C PHE A 58 -12.82 -8.87 11.48
N GLN A 59 -13.39 -8.37 12.58
CA GLN A 59 -14.01 -9.22 13.61
C GLN A 59 -15.25 -9.95 13.10
N MET A 60 -15.97 -9.36 12.15
CA MET A 60 -17.15 -9.95 11.52
C MET A 60 -16.81 -11.28 10.84
N PHE A 61 -15.67 -11.38 10.15
CA PHE A 61 -15.24 -12.61 9.46
C PHE A 61 -14.41 -13.55 10.34
N LEU A 62 -13.71 -13.01 11.35
CA LEU A 62 -12.90 -13.84 12.24
C LEU A 62 -13.75 -14.85 13.02
N HIS A 63 -14.93 -14.43 13.50
CA HIS A 63 -15.78 -15.21 14.39
C HIS A 63 -15.02 -15.80 15.59
N PRO A 64 -14.47 -14.97 16.50
CA PRO A 64 -13.55 -15.42 17.55
C PRO A 64 -14.14 -16.46 18.52
N ASN A 65 -15.46 -16.57 18.60
CA ASN A 65 -16.17 -17.55 19.44
C ASN A 65 -16.30 -18.93 18.79
N VAL A 66 -15.86 -19.10 17.54
CA VAL A 66 -15.88 -20.38 16.82
C VAL A 66 -14.57 -21.13 17.07
N GLU A 67 -14.67 -22.42 17.39
CA GLU A 67 -13.52 -23.27 17.65
C GLU A 67 -12.55 -23.28 16.45
N GLY A 68 -11.25 -23.24 16.75
CA GLY A 68 -10.18 -23.27 15.74
C GLY A 68 -9.85 -21.92 15.08
N ARG A 69 -10.60 -20.84 15.36
CA ARG A 69 -10.33 -19.49 14.82
C ARG A 69 -9.25 -18.72 15.57
N LEU A 70 -9.06 -19.03 16.85
CA LEU A 70 -8.04 -18.46 17.70
C LEU A 70 -6.97 -19.52 18.06
N PRO A 71 -5.69 -19.15 18.22
CA PRO A 71 -5.13 -17.84 17.90
C PRO A 71 -5.19 -17.58 16.39
N ILE A 72 -5.30 -16.29 16.00
CA ILE A 72 -5.22 -15.89 14.60
C ILE A 72 -3.86 -16.34 14.05
N GLN A 73 -3.87 -16.97 12.89
CA GLN A 73 -2.66 -17.41 12.20
C GLN A 73 -2.45 -16.52 10.97
N LEU A 74 -1.22 -16.01 10.79
CA LEU A 74 -0.86 -15.18 9.65
C LEU A 74 0.26 -15.79 8.82
N VAL A 75 0.11 -15.74 7.51
CA VAL A 75 1.19 -16.06 6.59
C VAL A 75 2.28 -14.98 6.66
N LYS A 76 3.52 -15.40 6.81
CA LYS A 76 4.70 -14.54 6.78
C LYS A 76 4.90 -13.95 5.40
N ASN A 77 5.30 -12.69 5.35
CA ASN A 77 5.75 -12.02 4.14
C ASN A 77 6.67 -10.85 4.51
N GLU A 78 7.03 -10.02 3.54
CA GLU A 78 7.92 -8.87 3.76
C GLU A 78 7.37 -7.91 4.85
N PHE A 79 6.05 -7.76 4.95
CA PHE A 79 5.40 -6.91 5.95
C PHE A 79 5.17 -7.67 7.27
N ILE A 80 4.73 -8.93 7.19
CA ILE A 80 4.44 -9.82 8.32
C ILE A 80 5.68 -10.65 8.66
N THR A 81 6.56 -10.09 9.50
CA THR A 81 7.81 -10.73 9.92
C THR A 81 7.65 -11.47 11.26
N PRO A 82 8.38 -12.58 11.50
CA PRO A 82 8.19 -13.42 12.70
C PRO A 82 8.63 -12.76 14.00
N ASP A 83 9.33 -11.62 13.95
CA ASP A 83 9.76 -10.90 15.13
C ASP A 83 8.68 -9.95 15.69
N LEU A 84 7.59 -9.71 14.94
CA LEU A 84 6.48 -8.86 15.37
C LEU A 84 5.81 -9.43 16.64
N ARG A 85 5.44 -8.53 17.56
CA ARG A 85 4.72 -8.86 18.79
C ARG A 85 3.32 -8.28 18.70
N ILE A 86 2.39 -9.10 18.24
CA ILE A 86 1.00 -8.72 17.98
C ILE A 86 0.11 -9.64 18.81
N GLU A 87 -0.90 -9.04 19.43
CA GLU A 87 -1.93 -9.74 20.19
C GLU A 87 -3.30 -9.31 19.69
N SER A 88 -4.24 -10.23 19.68
CA SER A 88 -5.64 -9.98 19.35
C SER A 88 -6.51 -10.99 20.07
N ASN A 89 -7.68 -10.54 20.55
CA ASN A 89 -8.61 -11.38 21.32
C ASN A 89 -7.95 -12.09 22.52
N GLY A 90 -6.91 -11.49 23.13
CA GLY A 90 -6.18 -12.06 24.27
C GLY A 90 -5.16 -13.14 23.93
N TYR A 91 -4.91 -13.41 22.65
CA TYR A 91 -3.92 -14.38 22.18
C TYR A 91 -2.83 -13.73 21.34
N ALA A 92 -1.61 -14.23 21.47
CA ALA A 92 -0.52 -13.90 20.56
C ALA A 92 -0.78 -14.51 19.17
N ILE A 93 -0.45 -13.75 18.13
CA ILE A 93 -0.58 -14.20 16.73
C ILE A 93 0.45 -15.30 16.43
N VAL A 94 0.03 -16.32 15.68
CA VAL A 94 0.92 -17.40 15.22
C VAL A 94 1.31 -17.14 13.76
N PHE A 95 2.62 -17.07 13.49
CA PHE A 95 3.12 -16.89 12.13
C PHE A 95 3.35 -18.24 11.43
N LYS A 96 2.91 -18.34 10.18
CA LYS A 96 3.02 -19.54 9.32
C LYS A 96 3.79 -19.21 8.04
N ASP A 97 4.50 -20.19 7.50
CA ASP A 97 5.27 -20.02 6.25
C ASP A 97 4.40 -19.93 5.00
N SER A 98 3.25 -20.59 5.01
CA SER A 98 2.35 -20.64 3.86
C SER A 98 0.90 -20.78 4.29
N LEU A 99 0.02 -20.45 3.34
CA LEU A 99 -1.40 -20.74 3.44
C LEU A 99 -1.64 -22.22 3.16
N VAL A 100 -2.49 -22.87 3.96
CA VAL A 100 -2.94 -24.25 3.73
C VAL A 100 -4.42 -24.20 3.38
N LEU A 101 -4.78 -24.60 2.16
CA LEU A 101 -6.15 -24.63 1.65
C LEU A 101 -6.53 -26.07 1.26
N PRO A 102 -7.82 -26.46 1.31
CA PRO A 102 -9.00 -25.66 1.68
C PRO A 102 -9.32 -25.63 3.19
N GLU A 103 -8.56 -26.36 4.01
CA GLU A 103 -8.92 -26.69 5.41
C GLU A 103 -8.43 -25.66 6.45
N GLY A 104 -7.94 -24.49 6.04
CA GLY A 104 -7.14 -23.62 6.91
C GLY A 104 -7.90 -22.52 7.64
N THR A 105 -7.59 -22.34 8.92
CA THR A 105 -7.92 -21.14 9.73
C THR A 105 -6.85 -20.05 9.62
N ILE A 106 -5.97 -20.16 8.62
CA ILE A 106 -4.83 -19.28 8.42
C ILE A 106 -5.26 -18.10 7.55
N HIS A 107 -5.16 -16.89 8.07
CA HIS A 107 -5.43 -15.68 7.31
C HIS A 107 -4.17 -15.22 6.59
N GLU A 108 -4.36 -14.64 5.40
CA GLU A 108 -3.26 -14.02 4.66
C GLU A 108 -3.53 -12.52 4.54
N ILE A 109 -2.67 -11.71 5.15
CA ILE A 109 -2.65 -10.26 4.92
C ILE A 109 -1.62 -9.96 3.84
N ARG A 110 -2.04 -9.33 2.75
CA ARG A 110 -1.14 -8.82 1.72
C ARG A 110 -1.17 -7.30 1.74
N ILE A 111 0.00 -6.70 1.58
CA ILE A 111 0.11 -5.26 1.31
C ILE A 111 0.00 -5.08 -0.20
N ILE A 112 -1.02 -4.33 -0.62
CA ILE A 112 -1.30 -4.04 -2.03
C ILE A 112 -0.45 -2.85 -2.50
N ASP A 113 -0.41 -1.80 -1.68
CA ASP A 113 0.29 -0.55 -1.94
C ASP A 113 0.76 0.06 -0.62
N GLN A 114 1.86 0.82 -0.67
CA GLN A 114 2.33 1.59 0.47
C GLN A 114 2.91 2.94 0.03
N ASP A 115 2.54 3.97 0.79
CA ASP A 115 3.02 5.34 0.63
C ASP A 115 3.70 5.77 1.93
N CYS A 116 5.02 5.78 1.89
CA CYS A 116 5.87 6.04 3.04
C CYS A 116 5.79 7.48 3.53
N GLU A 117 5.65 8.43 2.61
CA GLU A 117 5.57 9.86 2.90
C GLU A 117 4.24 10.19 3.57
N LYS A 118 3.14 9.66 3.03
CA LYS A 118 1.79 9.87 3.58
C LYS A 118 1.44 8.92 4.71
N LYS A 119 2.34 7.99 5.06
CA LYS A 119 2.10 6.93 6.05
C LYS A 119 0.76 6.22 5.79
N ARG A 120 0.59 5.74 4.55
CA ARG A 120 -0.61 5.02 4.08
C ARG A 120 -0.21 3.62 3.63
N VAL A 121 -1.05 2.64 3.97
CA VAL A 121 -0.91 1.25 3.54
C VAL A 121 -2.25 0.76 3.03
N SER A 122 -2.30 0.25 1.80
CA SER A 122 -3.46 -0.47 1.29
C SER A 122 -3.23 -1.96 1.45
N TYR A 123 -4.22 -2.68 1.93
CA TYR A 123 -4.11 -4.09 2.28
C TYR A 123 -5.27 -4.91 1.74
N SER A 124 -5.03 -6.22 1.60
CA SER A 124 -6.07 -7.24 1.49
C SER A 124 -5.88 -8.32 2.54
N ILE A 125 -6.97 -8.91 2.98
CA ILE A 125 -7.01 -10.03 3.93
C ILE A 125 -7.87 -11.11 3.31
N PHE A 126 -7.28 -12.29 3.13
CA PHE A 126 -8.02 -13.47 2.70
C PHE A 126 -8.47 -14.28 3.92
N TYR A 127 -9.77 -14.62 3.93
CA TYR A 127 -10.42 -15.49 4.90
C TYR A 127 -10.76 -16.82 4.22
N PRO A 128 -9.97 -17.88 4.42
CA PRO A 128 -10.15 -19.12 3.67
C PRO A 128 -11.50 -19.79 3.89
N ILE A 129 -12.01 -19.77 5.12
CA ILE A 129 -13.22 -20.51 5.48
C ILE A 129 -14.46 -19.86 4.86
N GLU A 130 -14.49 -18.53 4.85
CA GLU A 130 -15.57 -17.75 4.24
C GLU A 130 -15.40 -17.60 2.72
N GLY A 131 -14.21 -17.93 2.18
CA GLY A 131 -13.85 -17.62 0.81
C GLY A 131 -13.86 -16.11 0.52
N ALA A 132 -13.71 -15.27 1.55
CA ALA A 132 -13.89 -13.83 1.46
C ALA A 132 -12.56 -13.09 1.41
N VAL A 133 -12.55 -11.94 0.73
CA VAL A 133 -11.44 -10.99 0.74
C VAL A 133 -11.94 -9.66 1.28
N LEU A 134 -11.32 -9.19 2.35
CA LEU A 134 -11.47 -7.82 2.86
C LEU A 134 -10.33 -6.98 2.30
N THR A 135 -10.63 -5.83 1.70
CA THR A 135 -9.65 -4.82 1.32
C THR A 135 -9.87 -3.55 2.14
N GLY A 136 -8.83 -2.74 2.26
CA GLY A 136 -8.94 -1.44 2.90
C GLY A 136 -7.65 -0.64 2.81
N THR A 137 -7.72 0.57 3.33
CA THR A 137 -6.57 1.46 3.48
C THR A 137 -6.44 1.86 4.94
N ILE A 138 -5.23 1.84 5.46
CA ILE A 138 -4.90 2.35 6.78
C ILE A 138 -3.94 3.52 6.64
N ILE A 139 -4.28 4.64 7.28
CA ILE A 139 -3.52 5.89 7.24
C ILE A 139 -3.17 6.34 8.65
N LYS A 140 -1.98 6.91 8.81
CA LYS A 140 -1.60 7.58 10.07
C LYS A 140 -2.19 8.98 10.11
N SER A 141 -3.01 9.25 11.12
CA SER A 141 -3.51 10.58 11.47
C SER A 141 -2.97 10.94 12.86
N ASP A 142 -2.11 11.96 12.92
CA ASP A 142 -1.36 12.35 14.11
C ASP A 142 -0.59 11.16 14.75
N THR A 143 -1.10 10.66 15.87
CA THR A 143 -0.53 9.55 16.64
C THR A 143 -1.27 8.23 16.44
N LEU A 144 -2.41 8.27 15.75
CA LEU A 144 -3.31 7.14 15.56
C LEU A 144 -3.21 6.59 14.14
N TRP A 145 -3.44 5.29 14.03
CA TRP A 145 -3.68 4.64 12.74
C TRP A 145 -5.18 4.46 12.57
N LEU A 146 -5.70 4.82 11.41
CA LEU A 146 -7.13 4.79 11.11
C LEU A 146 -7.35 3.97 9.85
N VAL A 147 -8.26 3.00 9.96
CA VAL A 147 -8.73 2.21 8.82
C VAL A 147 -9.86 2.95 8.14
N GLN A 148 -9.80 3.01 6.81
CA GLN A 148 -10.77 3.65 5.94
C GLN A 148 -10.92 2.86 4.64
N ASP A 149 -11.93 3.22 3.85
CA ASP A 149 -12.17 2.66 2.51
C ASP A 149 -12.25 1.12 2.50
N THR A 150 -12.83 0.54 3.55
CA THR A 150 -12.98 -0.92 3.67
C THR A 150 -14.06 -1.42 2.73
N ASN A 151 -13.78 -2.54 2.06
CA ASN A 151 -14.74 -3.23 1.22
C ASN A 151 -14.45 -4.74 1.27
N TRP A 152 -15.44 -5.57 1.01
CA TRP A 152 -15.26 -7.01 0.97
C TRP A 152 -16.06 -7.66 -0.15
N GLY A 153 -15.58 -8.82 -0.60
CA GLY A 153 -16.24 -9.63 -1.61
C GLY A 153 -15.85 -11.10 -1.48
N ILE A 154 -16.54 -11.96 -2.21
CA ILE A 154 -16.18 -13.37 -2.35
C ILE A 154 -15.05 -13.48 -3.38
N LYS A 155 -14.08 -14.35 -3.10
CA LYS A 155 -13.00 -14.67 -4.03
C LYS A 155 -13.52 -15.68 -5.05
N ASP A 156 -13.69 -15.23 -6.29
CA ASP A 156 -14.04 -16.07 -7.44
C ASP A 156 -13.00 -17.17 -7.72
#